data_AF-D6TWQ3-F1
#
_entry.id   AF-D6TWQ3-F1
#
_cell.length_a   1.000
_cell.length_b   1.000
_cell.length_c   1.000
_cell.angle_alpha   90.00
_cell.angle_beta   90.00
_cell.angle_gamma   90.00
#
_symmetry.space_group_name_H-M   'P 1'
#
loop_
_entity.id
_entity.type
_entity.pdbx_description
1 polymer ?
#
loop_
_entity_poly.entity_id
_entity_poly.type
_entity_poly.pdbx_seq_one_letter_code
_entity_poly.pdbx_strand_id
1 'polypeptide(L)' 'MWPPVAYFMLEVLRAYGYESAYQEIAERLYTTMVRDGNLTECYNSQTGAGMGCRQQGWTAALVLHLNKHLRTNRRI' A
#
# COMPACT_ATOMS: atom_id res chain seq x y z
N MET A 1 -5.96 -8.02 -5.16
CA MET A 1 -5.14 -7.54 -4.04
C MET A 1 -6.01 -6.70 -3.13
N TRP A 2 -6.07 -7.06 -1.86
CA TRP A 2 -6.80 -6.32 -0.83
C TRP A 2 -5.78 -5.54 0.02
N PRO A 3 -5.87 -4.20 0.10
CA PRO A 3 -4.90 -3.40 0.82
C PRO A 3 -4.66 -3.83 2.27
N PRO A 4 -5.68 -4.18 3.08
CA PRO A 4 -5.45 -4.64 4.45
C PRO A 4 -4.61 -5.92 4.52
N VAL A 5 -4.85 -6.87 3.62
CA VAL A 5 -4.09 -8.13 3.55
C VAL A 5 -2.65 -7.88 3.11
N ALA A 6 -2.45 -7.04 2.09
CA ALA A 6 -1.11 -6.68 1.62
C ALA A 6 -0.32 -5.93 2.72
N TYR A 7 -0.97 -5.05 3.46
CA TYR A 7 -0.37 -4.34 4.57
C TYR A 7 -0.01 -5.27 5.74
N PHE A 8 -0.86 -6.25 6.06
CA PHE A 8 -0.51 -7.27 7.06
C PHE A 8 0.77 -8.03 6.68
N MET A 9 0.94 -8.39 5.40
CA MET A 9 2.17 -9.03 4.93
C MET A 9 3.39 -8.12 5.00
N LEU A 10 3.23 -6.81 4.78
CA LEU A 10 4.29 -5.83 5.02
C LEU A 10 4.72 -5.82 6.49
N GLU A 11 3.78 -5.84 7.42
CA GLU A 11 4.08 -5.88 8.85
C GLU A 11 4.84 -7.14 9.24
N VAL A 12 4.56 -8.29 8.60
CA VAL A 12 5.36 -9.51 8.75
C VAL A 12 6.79 -9.29 8.26
N LEU A 13 7.00 -8.73 7.07
CA LEU A 13 8.35 -8.45 6.57
C LEU A 13 9.16 -7.57 7.53
N ARG A 14 8.52 -6.52 8.06
CA ARG A 14 9.12 -5.63 9.05
C ARG A 14 9.47 -6.35 10.34
N ALA A 15 8.55 -7.17 10.86
CA ALA A 15 8.76 -7.91 12.12
C ALA A 15 9.93 -8.89 12.06
N TYR A 16 10.23 -9.44 10.89
CA TYR A 16 11.33 -10.38 10.67
C TYR A 16 12.60 -9.73 10.10
N GLY A 17 12.66 -8.39 10.02
CA GLY A 17 13.87 -7.67 9.61
C GLY A 17 14.15 -7.66 8.10
N TYR A 18 13.16 -8.00 7.26
CA TYR A 18 13.28 -7.94 5.80
C TYR A 18 13.06 -6.51 5.27
N GLU A 19 13.90 -5.58 5.72
CA GLU A 19 13.69 -4.14 5.49
C GLU A 19 13.68 -3.75 4.01
N SER A 20 14.58 -4.31 3.19
CA SER A 20 14.63 -4.01 1.75
C SER A 20 13.35 -4.44 1.02
N ALA A 21 12.87 -5.66 1.31
CA ALA A 21 11.63 -6.17 0.74
C ALA A 21 10.41 -5.38 1.24
N TYR A 22 10.41 -5.00 2.51
CA TYR A 22 9.37 -4.15 3.08
C TYR A 22 9.28 -2.81 2.35
N GLN A 23 10.41 -2.12 2.14
CA GLN A 23 10.42 -0.83 1.45
C GLN A 23 9.95 -0.97 0.00
N GLU A 24 10.47 -1.94 -0.76
CA GLU A 24 10.07 -2.18 -2.14
C GLU A 24 8.55 -2.42 -2.25
N ILE A 25 8.02 -3.32 -1.41
CA ILE A 25 6.61 -3.70 -1.47
C ILE A 25 5.72 -2.56 -0.96
N ALA A 26 6.17 -1.78 0.04
CA ALA A 26 5.44 -0.62 0.55
C ALA A 26 5.28 0.46 -0.53
N GLU A 27 6.34 0.75 -1.29
CA GLU A 27 6.29 1.69 -2.42
C GLU A 27 5.36 1.21 -3.52
N ARG A 28 5.42 -0.08 -3.88
CA ARG A 28 4.55 -0.68 -4.90
C ARG A 28 3.09 -0.69 -4.49
N LEU A 29 2.81 -1.03 -3.23
CA LEU A 29 1.46 -1.01 -2.67
C LEU A 29 0.89 0.41 -2.66
N TYR A 30 1.67 1.39 -2.16
CA TYR A 30 1.28 2.80 -2.17
C TYR A 30 0.98 3.27 -3.61
N THR A 31 1.91 3.04 -4.54
CA THR A 31 1.78 3.45 -5.93
C THR A 31 0.53 2.86 -6.59
N THR A 32 0.23 1.58 -6.34
CA THR A 32 -0.97 0.91 -6.86
C THR A 32 -2.25 1.58 -6.40
N MET A 33 -2.33 1.97 -5.12
CA MET A 33 -3.54 2.57 -4.56
C MET A 33 -3.77 4.01 -5.05
N VAL A 34 -2.71 4.79 -5.28
CA VAL A 34 -2.84 6.20 -5.66
C VAL A 34 -2.84 6.45 -7.16
N ARG A 35 -2.48 5.46 -7.98
CA ARG A 35 -2.23 5.59 -9.43
C ARG A 35 -3.34 6.32 -10.17
N ASP A 36 -4.59 5.93 -9.92
CA ASP A 36 -5.75 6.36 -10.71
C ASP A 36 -6.57 7.45 -9.98
N GLY A 37 -6.03 8.02 -8.88
CA GLY A 37 -6.67 9.04 -8.05
C GLY A 37 -7.91 8.58 -7.28
N ASN A 38 -8.34 7.32 -7.48
CA ASN A 38 -9.53 6.74 -6.89
C ASN A 38 -9.15 5.59 -5.95
N LEU A 39 -9.39 5.79 -4.66
CA LEU A 39 -9.19 4.74 -3.67
C LEU A 39 -10.34 3.75 -3.74
N THR A 40 -10.02 2.49 -3.98
CA THR A 40 -11.02 1.42 -4.08
C THR A 40 -10.80 0.36 -3.01
N GLU A 41 -11.81 -0.48 -2.83
CA GLU A 41 -11.81 -1.59 -1.87
C GLU A 41 -10.68 -2.58 -2.11
N CYS A 42 -10.48 -2.97 -3.37
CA CYS A 42 -9.45 -3.90 -3.79
C CYS A 42 -8.97 -3.57 -5.21
N TYR A 43 -7.84 -4.15 -5.60
CA TYR A 43 -7.19 -3.87 -6.89
C TYR A 43 -6.89 -5.17 -7.61
N ASN A 44 -7.01 -5.18 -8.94
CA ASN A 44 -6.55 -6.30 -9.75
C ASN A 44 -5.02 -6.45 -9.57
N SER A 45 -4.52 -7.63 -9.22
CA SER A 45 -3.10 -7.82 -8.92
C SER A 45 -2.19 -7.85 -10.14
N GLN A 46 -2.75 -8.03 -11.34
CA GLN A 46 -2.00 -8.02 -12.60
C GLN A 46 -1.97 -6.61 -13.21
N THR A 47 -3.12 -5.93 -13.20
CA THR A 47 -3.27 -4.63 -13.89
C THR A 47 -3.25 -3.43 -12.94
N GLY A 48 -3.39 -3.64 -11.63
CA GLY A 48 -3.55 -2.58 -10.64
C GLY A 48 -4.89 -1.85 -10.71
N ALA A 49 -5.82 -2.25 -11.58
CA ALA A 49 -7.11 -1.57 -11.73
C ALA A 49 -7.94 -1.66 -10.44
N GLY A 50 -8.49 -0.54 -9.99
CA GLY A 50 -9.37 -0.48 -8.82
C GLY A 50 -10.69 -1.21 -9.05
N MET A 51 -11.17 -1.93 -8.02
CA MET A 51 -12.36 -2.77 -8.05
C MET A 51 -13.16 -2.66 -6.73
N GLY A 52 -14.43 -3.03 -6.78
CA GLY A 52 -15.32 -2.99 -5.62
C GLY A 52 -15.76 -1.56 -5.28
N CYS A 53 -16.00 -1.31 -3.99
CA CYS A 53 -16.48 -0.01 -3.52
C CYS A 53 -15.45 1.11 -3.67
N ARG A 54 -15.91 2.31 -3.99
CA ARG A 54 -15.07 3.52 -4.08
C ARG A 54 -14.95 4.22 -2.73
N GLN A 55 -13.86 4.97 -2.57
CA GLN A 55 -13.56 5.82 -1.41
C GLN A 55 -13.60 5.07 -0.07
N GLN A 56 -13.09 3.84 -0.07
CA GLN A 56 -13.09 3.00 1.13
C GLN A 56 -12.16 3.56 2.22
N GLY A 57 -12.70 3.66 3.44
CA GLY A 57 -12.01 4.31 4.57
C GLY A 57 -10.72 3.61 4.98
N TRP A 58 -10.67 2.28 5.00
CA TRP A 58 -9.44 1.54 5.30
C TRP A 58 -8.37 1.75 4.23
N THR A 59 -8.75 1.85 2.96
CA THR A 59 -7.81 2.10 1.87
C THR A 59 -7.20 3.49 2.03
N ALA A 60 -8.02 4.49 2.37
CA ALA A 60 -7.55 5.83 2.69
C ALA A 60 -6.59 5.86 3.89
N ALA A 61 -6.92 5.17 4.98
CA ALA A 61 -6.06 5.08 6.15
C ALA A 61 -4.68 4.48 5.82
N LEU A 62 -4.65 3.41 5.02
CA LEU A 62 -3.41 2.76 4.60
C LEU A 62 -2.57 3.65 3.67
N VAL A 63 -3.21 4.36 2.73
CA VAL A 63 -2.53 5.34 1.88
C VAL A 63 -1.84 6.42 2.71
N LEU A 64 -2.54 6.99 3.70
CA LEU A 64 -1.97 8.01 4.59
C LEU A 64 -0.80 7.46 5.41
N HIS A 65 -0.94 6.25 5.96
CA HIS A 65 0.10 5.59 6.72
C HIS A 65 1.36 5.36 5.88
N LEU A 66 1.22 4.74 4.71
CA LEU A 66 2.34 4.46 3.81
C LEU A 66 3.00 5.75 3.30
N ASN A 67 2.22 6.78 2.97
CA ASN A 67 2.78 8.07 2.56
C ASN A 67 3.66 8.69 3.66
N LYS A 68 3.18 8.67 4.91
CA LYS A 68 3.96 9.17 6.06
C LYS A 68 5.27 8.40 6.22
N HIS A 69 5.21 7.07 6.12
CA HIS A 69 6.38 6.20 6.20
C HIS A 69 7.40 6.49 5.11
N LEU A 70 6.98 6.47 3.84
CA LEU A 70 7.84 6.68 2.68
C LEU A 70 8.47 8.08 2.65
N ARG A 71 7.76 9.12 3.09
CA ARG A 71 8.33 10.48 3.21
C ARG A 71 9.40 10.59 4.29
N THR A 72 9.29 9.82 5.36
CA THR A 72 10.28 9.83 6.45
C THR A 72 11.60 9.20 6.00
N ASN A 73 11.53 8.15 5.20
CA ASN A 73 12.71 7.40 4.73
C ASN A 73 13.38 7.97 3.47
N ARG A 74 12.74 8.93 2.78
CA ARG A 74 13.30 9.61 1.60
C ARG A 74 14.19 10.81 1.92
N ARG A 75 14.62 11.01 3.17
CA ARG A 75 15.62 12.04 3.51
C ARG A 75 16.99 11.60 3.00
N ILE A 76 17.31 12.03 1.78
CA ILE A 76 18.67 12.21 1.25
C ILE A 76 19.09 13.64 1.59
#